data_AF-A0A6I4UB91-F1
#
_entry.id   AF-A0A6I4UB91-F1
#
_cell.length_a   1.000
_cell.length_b   1.000
_cell.length_c   1.000
_cell.angle_alpha   90.00
_cell.angle_beta   90.00
_cell.angle_gamma   90.00
#
_symmetry.space_group_name_H-M   'P 1'
#
loop_
_entity.id
_entity.type
_entity.pdbx_description
1 polymer ?
#
loop_
_entity_poly.entity_id
_entity_poly.type
_entity_poly.pdbx_seq_one_letter_code
_entity_poly.pdbx_strand_id
1 'polypeptide(L)'
;MSRILTLLLAAGLVAGPVLAEPASAQQRRSEQGEARREMSAGNILELRDIEARILPSMRGAEYLGPAYDSTAMAYRFKFIKDGRVMYVDVDARTGKVLRRSR
;
A
#
# COMPACT_ATOMS: atom_id res chain seq x y z
N MET A 1 -56.33 1.21 -46.03
CA MET A 1 -55.82 2.49 -46.58
C MET A 1 -54.97 3.14 -45.48
N SER A 2 -53.66 2.83 -45.45
CA SER A 2 -52.52 3.76 -45.67
C SER A 2 -52.59 5.05 -44.84
N ARG A 3 -51.66 5.34 -43.92
CA ARG A 3 -50.29 5.88 -44.13
C ARG A 3 -49.46 5.74 -42.83
N ILE A 4 -48.33 5.03 -42.76
CA ILE A 4 -46.90 5.40 -43.03
C ILE A 4 -46.38 6.63 -42.25
N LEU A 5 -45.29 6.42 -41.47
CA LEU A 5 -44.05 7.22 -41.23
C LEU A 5 -43.64 7.24 -39.74
N THR A 6 -42.73 6.38 -39.24
CA THR A 6 -41.23 6.39 -39.27
C THR A 6 -40.56 7.47 -38.42
N LEU A 7 -39.69 7.05 -37.47
CA LEU A 7 -38.39 7.61 -36.99
C LEU A 7 -38.23 7.39 -35.46
N LEU A 8 -37.47 6.38 -35.02
CA LEU A 8 -36.03 6.43 -34.67
C LEU A 8 -35.66 7.51 -33.63
N LEU A 9 -35.35 7.09 -32.40
CA LEU A 9 -34.13 7.57 -31.73
C LEU A 9 -33.60 6.53 -30.74
N ALA A 10 -32.47 5.96 -31.11
CA ALA A 10 -31.63 5.11 -30.29
C ALA A 10 -31.01 5.95 -29.16
N ALA A 11 -31.29 5.60 -27.90
CA ALA A 11 -30.46 6.00 -26.78
C ALA A 11 -29.36 4.95 -26.62
N GLY A 12 -28.24 5.17 -27.31
CA GLY A 12 -27.03 4.39 -27.12
C GLY A 12 -26.53 4.58 -25.69
N LEU A 13 -26.61 3.51 -24.89
CA LEU A 13 -25.84 3.40 -23.66
C LEU A 13 -24.38 3.27 -24.09
N VAL A 14 -23.65 4.38 -24.10
CA VAL A 14 -22.19 4.37 -24.20
C VAL A 14 -21.68 3.76 -22.91
N ALA A 15 -21.46 2.45 -22.92
CA ALA A 15 -20.61 1.77 -21.96
C ALA A 15 -19.17 2.24 -22.20
N GLY A 16 -18.83 3.40 -21.64
CA GLY A 16 -17.45 3.86 -21.55
C GLY A 16 -16.66 2.92 -20.62
N PRO A 17 -15.41 2.57 -20.95
CA PRO A 17 -14.60 1.77 -20.05
C PRO A 17 -14.39 2.56 -18.77
N VAL A 18 -14.92 2.05 -17.66
CA VAL A 18 -14.55 2.49 -16.32
C VAL A 18 -13.08 2.11 -16.15
N LEU A 19 -12.17 3.05 -16.45
CA LEU A 19 -10.76 2.98 -16.08
C LEU A 19 -10.70 3.13 -14.55
N ALA A 20 -10.97 2.03 -13.83
CA ALA A 20 -10.68 1.94 -12.41
C ALA A 20 -9.16 1.94 -12.23
N GLU A 21 -8.64 2.97 -11.58
CA GLU A 21 -7.21 3.26 -11.46
C GLU A 21 -6.39 2.11 -10.81
N PRO A 22 -5.31 1.62 -11.45
CA PRO A 22 -4.39 0.67 -10.84
C PRO A 22 -3.27 1.36 -10.01
N ALA A 23 -3.42 2.64 -9.67
CA ALA A 23 -2.33 3.45 -9.10
C ALA A 23 -1.77 2.89 -7.79
N SER A 24 -2.63 2.39 -6.89
CA SER A 24 -2.23 1.85 -5.59
C SER A 24 -1.49 0.50 -5.68
N ALA A 25 -1.90 -0.37 -6.60
CA ALA A 25 -1.25 -1.66 -6.84
C ALA A 25 0.11 -1.48 -7.54
N GLN A 26 0.18 -0.57 -8.51
CA GLN A 26 1.43 -0.18 -9.18
C GLN A 26 2.43 0.40 -8.17
N GLN A 27 1.98 1.31 -7.30
CA GLN A 27 2.85 1.97 -6.33
C GLN A 27 3.39 1.02 -5.27
N ARG A 28 2.58 0.10 -4.72
CA ARG A 28 3.12 -0.92 -3.81
C ARG A 28 4.15 -1.81 -4.47
N ARG A 29 4.00 -2.10 -5.76
CA ARG A 29 4.95 -2.91 -6.53
C ARG A 29 6.26 -2.15 -6.76
N SER A 30 6.21 -0.85 -7.02
CA SER A 30 7.42 -0.02 -7.12
C SER A 30 8.13 0.12 -5.77
N GLU A 31 7.39 0.37 -4.68
CA GLU A 31 7.94 0.45 -3.31
C GLU A 31 8.66 -0.85 -2.90
N GLN A 32 8.04 -2.01 -3.16
CA GLN A 32 8.67 -3.31 -2.90
C GLN A 32 9.88 -3.58 -3.82
N GLY A 33 9.86 -3.08 -5.05
CA GLY A 33 10.98 -3.17 -5.98
C GLY A 33 12.17 -2.35 -5.48
N GLU A 34 11.90 -1.14 -4.99
CA GLU A 34 12.90 -0.23 -4.40
C GLU A 34 13.52 -0.82 -3.14
N ALA A 35 12.71 -1.33 -2.22
CA ALA A 35 13.20 -2.00 -1.02
C ALA A 35 14.18 -3.14 -1.38
N ARG A 36 13.83 -3.99 -2.36
CA ARG A 36 14.72 -5.07 -2.82
C ARG A 36 16.03 -4.55 -3.42
N ARG A 37 15.98 -3.47 -4.21
CA ARG A 37 17.19 -2.86 -4.78
C ARG A 37 18.11 -2.33 -3.69
N GLU A 38 17.57 -1.59 -2.72
CA GLU A 38 18.34 -1.03 -1.61
C GLU A 38 18.91 -2.12 -0.68
N MET A 39 18.16 -3.21 -0.43
CA MET A 39 18.67 -4.37 0.31
C MET A 39 19.81 -5.05 -0.44
N SER A 40 19.65 -5.33 -1.74
CA SER A 40 20.70 -5.94 -2.56
C SER A 40 21.96 -5.06 -2.66
N ALA A 41 21.80 -3.74 -2.58
CA ALA A 41 22.91 -2.79 -2.52
C ALA A 41 23.57 -2.71 -1.12
N GLY A 42 23.01 -3.37 -0.10
CA GLY A 42 23.50 -3.33 1.28
C GLY A 42 23.17 -2.03 2.02
N ASN A 43 22.26 -1.21 1.50
CA ASN A 43 21.93 0.10 2.06
C ASN A 43 20.92 0.02 3.21
N ILE A 44 20.08 -1.01 3.24
CA ILE A 44 19.06 -1.23 4.28
C ILE A 44 19.10 -2.66 4.80
N LEU A 45 18.62 -2.86 6.03
CA LEU A 45 18.49 -4.18 6.65
C LEU A 45 17.37 -5.00 5.99
N GLU A 46 17.49 -6.32 6.08
CA GLU A 46 16.44 -7.24 5.71
C GLU A 46 15.16 -6.96 6.52
N LEU A 47 14.02 -6.90 5.83
CA LEU A 47 12.73 -6.63 6.46
C LEU A 47 12.46 -7.59 7.62
N ARG A 48 12.84 -8.88 7.47
CA ARG A 48 12.64 -9.90 8.50
C ARG A 48 13.43 -9.60 9.78
N ASP A 49 14.62 -9.03 9.67
CA ASP A 49 15.44 -8.66 10.82
C ASP A 49 14.85 -7.46 11.56
N ILE A 50 14.24 -6.53 10.82
CA ILE A 50 13.51 -5.41 11.42
C ILE A 50 12.24 -5.93 12.11
N GLU A 51 11.46 -6.79 11.44
CA GLU A 51 10.26 -7.40 12.02
C GLU A 51 10.56 -8.14 13.34
N ALA A 52 11.64 -8.92 13.36
CA ALA A 52 12.07 -9.66 14.56
C ALA A 52 12.33 -8.74 15.77
N ARG A 53 12.72 -7.49 15.54
CA ARG A 53 12.93 -6.48 16.60
C ARG A 53 11.64 -5.79 17.02
N ILE A 54 10.75 -5.52 16.07
CA ILE A 54 9.55 -4.69 16.30
C ILE A 54 8.39 -5.51 16.85
N LEU A 55 8.09 -6.66 16.26
CA LEU A 55 6.92 -7.47 16.59
C LEU A 55 6.82 -7.86 18.08
N PRO A 56 7.93 -8.25 18.77
CA PRO A 56 7.87 -8.55 20.21
C PRO A 56 7.45 -7.36 21.08
N SER A 57 7.71 -6.12 20.64
CA SER A 57 7.33 -4.91 21.36
C SER A 57 5.85 -4.52 21.19
N MET A 58 5.17 -5.18 20.23
CA MET A 58 3.78 -4.93 19.86
C MET A 58 2.85 -6.10 20.21
N ARG A 59 3.24 -6.95 21.18
CA ARG A 59 2.40 -8.06 21.65
C ARG A 59 1.00 -7.57 22.06
N GLY A 60 -0.02 -8.33 21.65
CA GLY A 60 -1.43 -7.97 21.83
C GLY A 60 -1.97 -6.97 20.81
N ALA A 61 -1.17 -6.56 19.82
CA ALA A 61 -1.64 -5.90 18.62
C ALA A 61 -1.57 -6.86 17.42
N GLU A 62 -2.54 -6.78 16.52
CA GLU A 62 -2.54 -7.50 15.25
C GLU A 62 -1.63 -6.78 14.26
N TYR A 63 -0.69 -7.50 13.64
CA TYR A 63 0.21 -6.93 12.63
C TYR A 63 -0.41 -7.04 11.24
N LEU A 64 -0.57 -5.90 10.57
CA LEU A 64 -1.18 -5.83 9.22
C LEU A 64 -0.15 -5.85 8.09
N GLY A 65 1.13 -5.63 8.41
CA GLY A 65 2.22 -5.61 7.45
C GLY A 65 3.00 -4.29 7.41
N PRO A 66 4.11 -4.28 6.66
CA PRO A 66 4.98 -3.13 6.50
C PRO A 66 4.67 -2.35 5.21
N ALA A 67 5.12 -1.10 5.16
CA ALA A 67 5.22 -0.31 3.95
C ALA A 67 6.58 0.39 3.91
N TYR A 68 7.30 0.29 2.80
CA TYR A 68 8.58 0.96 2.63
C TYR A 68 8.37 2.35 2.04
N ASP A 69 8.97 3.36 2.67
CA ASP A 69 9.08 4.71 2.15
C ASP A 69 10.53 4.94 1.71
N SER A 70 10.76 4.95 0.40
CA SER A 70 12.09 5.14 -0.18
C SER A 70 12.62 6.56 -0.02
N THR A 71 11.73 7.55 0.11
CA THR A 71 12.13 8.95 0.31
C THR A 71 12.65 9.14 1.72
N ALA A 72 11.99 8.55 2.71
CA ALA A 72 12.41 8.60 4.12
C ALA A 72 13.43 7.51 4.49
N MET A 73 13.65 6.53 3.61
CA MET A 73 14.40 5.29 3.89
C MET A 73 13.95 4.62 5.20
N ALA A 74 12.64 4.48 5.35
CA ALA A 74 12.02 3.98 6.56
C ALA A 74 10.91 2.97 6.23
N TYR A 75 10.69 2.04 7.16
CA TYR A 75 9.52 1.17 7.16
C TYR A 75 8.45 1.70 8.11
N ARG A 76 7.22 1.74 7.63
CA ARG A 76 6.02 1.95 8.46
C ARG A 76 5.32 0.62 8.69
N PHE A 77 5.36 0.15 9.93
CA PHE A 77 4.65 -1.04 10.37
C PHE A 77 3.25 -0.66 10.84
N LYS A 78 2.23 -1.37 10.35
CA LYS A 78 0.82 -1.13 10.68
C LYS A 78 0.32 -2.19 11.64
N PHE A 79 -0.38 -1.75 12.67
CA PHE A 79 -0.96 -2.62 13.67
C PHE A 79 -2.41 -2.24 13.97
N ILE A 80 -3.21 -3.17 14.48
CA ILE A 80 -4.48 -2.91 15.14
C ILE A 80 -4.35 -3.29 16.61
N LYS A 81 -4.70 -2.37 17.50
CA LYS A 81 -4.78 -2.63 18.94
C LYS A 81 -6.05 -1.99 19.49
N ASP A 82 -6.88 -2.77 20.18
CA ASP A 82 -8.14 -2.31 20.78
C ASP A 82 -9.06 -1.59 19.76
N GLY A 83 -9.12 -2.12 18.54
CA GLY A 83 -9.93 -1.57 17.44
C GLY A 83 -9.37 -0.28 16.80
N ARG A 84 -8.16 0.15 17.18
CA ARG A 84 -7.51 1.36 16.65
C ARG A 84 -6.27 1.02 15.87
N VAL A 85 -6.04 1.74 14.77
CA VAL A 85 -4.85 1.59 13.95
C VAL A 85 -3.66 2.26 14.64
N MET A 86 -2.56 1.55 14.75
CA MET A 86 -1.29 2.08 15.24
C MET A 86 -0.22 1.95 14.16
N TYR A 87 0.71 2.91 14.15
CA TYR A 87 1.87 2.90 13.26
C TYR A 87 3.16 2.91 14.07
N VAL A 88 4.16 2.17 13.59
CA VAL A 88 5.53 2.23 14.08
C VAL A 88 6.43 2.50 12.88
N ASP A 89 7.04 3.68 12.86
CA ASP A 89 8.01 4.06 11.83
C ASP A 89 9.41 3.69 12.30
N VAL A 90 10.18 3.05 11.44
CA VAL A 90 11.48 2.46 11.75
C VAL A 90 12.47 2.77 10.65
N ASP A 91 13.65 3.22 11.02
CA ASP A 91 14.75 3.47 10.08
C ASP A 91 15.19 2.16 9.41
N ALA A 92 15.19 2.13 8.07
CA ALA A 92 15.46 0.90 7.33
C ALA A 92 16.94 0.49 7.38
N ARG A 93 17.86 1.43 7.64
CA ARG A 93 19.31 1.19 7.67
C ARG A 93 19.78 0.59 9.00
N THR A 94 19.15 1.01 10.09
CA THR A 94 19.58 0.69 11.46
C THR A 94 18.58 -0.18 12.22
N GLY A 95 17.31 -0.19 11.80
CA GLY A 95 16.22 -0.85 12.51
C GLY A 95 15.79 -0.12 13.78
N LYS A 96 16.17 1.15 13.96
CA LYS A 96 15.77 1.98 15.11
C LYS A 96 14.37 2.52 14.93
N VAL A 97 13.55 2.46 15.99
CA VAL A 97 12.22 3.07 16.00
C VAL A 97 12.37 4.60 15.95
N LEU A 98 11.78 5.21 14.93
CA LEU A 98 11.75 6.66 14.73
C LEU A 98 10.53 7.27 15.42
N ARG A 99 9.36 6.65 15.23
CA ARG A 99 8.09 7.19 15.73
C ARG A 99 7.08 6.09 16.00
N ARG A 100 6.16 6.34 16.94
CA ARG A 100 4.94 5.57 17.14
C ARG A 100 3.74 6.51 17.12
N SER A 101 2.66 6.13 16.46
CA SER A 101 1.39 6.87 16.44
C SER A 101 0.20 5.92 16.58
N ARG A 102 -0.95 6.47 17.01
CA ARG A 102 -2.22 5.79 17.27
C ARG A 102 -3.38 6.62 16.72
#